data_AF-A0A553AL21-F1
#
_entry.id   AF-A0A553AL21-F1
#
_cell.length_a   1.000
_cell.length_b   1.000
_cell.length_c   1.000
_cell.angle_alpha   90.00
_cell.angle_beta   90.00
_cell.angle_gamma   90.00
#
_symmetry.space_group_name_H-M   'P 1'
#
loop_
_entity.id
_entity.type
_entity.pdbx_description
1 polymer ?
#
loop_
_entity_poly.entity_id
_entity_poly.type
_entity_poly.pdbx_seq_one_letter_code
_entity_poly.pdbx_strand_id
1 'polypeptide(L)'
;MATRNVVLTEAQSDLVDRLVSTGRYQNASEALRAGLRLLEREEAELNDLRARLTTGLEEARRGDLAEGSGEDAIRRAFAAARANS
;
A
#
# COMPACT_ATOMS: atom_id res chain seq x y z
N MET A 1 16.46 -2.99 19.86
CA MET A 1 15.79 -3.75 18.78
C MET A 1 15.54 -5.16 19.30
N ALA A 2 14.34 -5.72 19.12
CA ALA A 2 14.09 -7.11 19.51
C ALA A 2 14.66 -8.07 18.45
N THR A 3 15.28 -9.17 18.88
CA THR A 3 15.78 -10.23 18.00
C THR A 3 14.78 -11.38 17.95
N ARG A 4 14.61 -11.98 16.77
CA ARG A 4 13.71 -13.12 16.56
C ARG A 4 14.34 -14.07 15.55
N ASN A 5 14.36 -15.35 15.87
CA ASN A 5 14.84 -16.39 14.96
C ASN A 5 13.72 -16.76 13.99
N VAL A 6 14.07 -16.91 12.72
CA VAL A 6 13.11 -17.23 11.65
C VAL A 6 13.69 -18.39 10.85
N VAL A 7 12.85 -19.39 10.56
CA VAL A 7 13.22 -20.49 9.66
C VAL A 7 12.85 -20.07 8.25
N LEU A 8 13.83 -20.11 7.34
CA LEU A 8 13.63 -19.80 5.94
C LEU A 8 13.54 -21.10 5.13
N THR A 9 12.76 -21.06 4.06
CA THR A 9 12.87 -22.07 3.00
C THR A 9 14.21 -21.92 2.27
N GLU A 10 14.66 -22.98 1.59
CA GLU A 10 15.90 -22.95 0.80
C GLU A 10 15.90 -21.80 -0.21
N ALA A 11 14.82 -21.64 -0.98
CA ALA A 11 14.68 -20.56 -1.96
C ALA A 11 14.75 -19.15 -1.35
N GLN A 12 14.23 -18.96 -0.12
CA GLN A 12 14.32 -17.69 0.59
C GLN A 12 15.75 -17.43 1.10
N SER A 13 16.43 -18.47 1.60
CA SER A 13 17.83 -18.37 2.01
C SER A 13 18.70 -17.96 0.82
N ASP A 14 18.57 -18.64 -0.31
CA ASP A 14 19.32 -18.33 -1.53
C ASP A 14 19.07 -16.90 -2.02
N LEU A 15 17.83 -16.42 -1.90
CA LEU A 15 17.50 -15.03 -2.23
C LEU A 15 18.24 -14.05 -1.31
N VAL A 16 18.19 -14.29 0.01
CA VAL A 16 18.87 -13.43 0.98
C VAL A 16 20.39 -13.44 0.74
N ASP A 17 20.98 -14.60 0.49
CA ASP A 17 22.41 -14.76 0.22
C ASP A 17 22.83 -14.02 -1.05
N ARG A 18 22.03 -14.06 -2.12
CA ARG A 18 22.26 -13.25 -3.33
C ARG A 18 22.18 -11.75 -3.04
N LEU A 19 21.19 -11.31 -2.27
CA LEU A 19 21.02 -9.90 -1.94
C LEU A 19 22.16 -9.35 -1.08
N VAL A 20 22.72 -10.17 -0.19
CA VAL A 20 23.87 -9.79 0.64
C VAL A 20 25.17 -9.84 -0.16
N SER A 21 25.41 -10.91 -0.93
CA SER A 21 26.63 -11.06 -1.75
C SER A 21 26.77 -10.00 -2.84
N THR A 22 25.66 -9.49 -3.38
CA THR A 22 25.66 -8.35 -4.31
C THR A 22 25.91 -7.00 -3.63
N GLY A 23 25.97 -6.96 -2.30
CA GLY A 23 26.14 -5.72 -1.52
C GLY A 23 24.88 -4.86 -1.42
N ARG A 24 23.72 -5.34 -1.90
CA ARG A 24 22.46 -4.59 -1.81
C ARG A 24 22.00 -4.42 -0.37
N TYR A 25 22.32 -5.38 0.49
CA TYR A 25 22.15 -5.28 1.95
C TYR A 25 23.39 -5.79 2.67
N GLN A 26 23.68 -5.24 3.85
CA GLN A 26 24.87 -5.63 4.64
C GLN A 26 24.72 -7.00 5.30
N ASN A 27 23.49 -7.41 5.60
CA ASN A 27 23.19 -8.69 6.24
C ASN A 27 21.74 -9.13 6.02
N ALA A 28 21.46 -10.39 6.36
CA ALA A 28 20.13 -11.00 6.27
C ALA A 28 19.06 -10.22 7.05
N SER A 29 19.37 -9.75 8.27
CA SER A 29 18.40 -9.02 9.08
C SER A 29 17.98 -7.71 8.43
N GLU A 30 18.88 -7.03 7.73
CA GLU A 30 18.56 -5.82 6.98
C GLU A 30 17.66 -6.13 5.78
N ALA A 31 18.01 -7.15 4.99
CA ALA A 31 17.20 -7.59 3.85
C ALA A 31 15.78 -7.98 4.27
N LEU A 32 15.65 -8.76 5.35
CA LEU A 32 14.35 -9.16 5.91
C LEU A 32 13.53 -7.95 6.38
N ARG A 33 14.15 -6.98 7.06
CA ARG A 33 13.46 -5.75 7.46
C ARG A 33 13.01 -4.92 6.27
N ALA A 34 13.80 -4.87 5.19
CA ALA A 34 13.40 -4.20 3.96
C ALA A 34 12.18 -4.89 3.32
N GLY A 35 12.15 -6.23 3.33
CA GLY A 35 10.99 -7.02 2.91
C GLY A 35 9.75 -6.75 3.76
N LEU A 36 9.89 -6.73 5.10
CA LEU A 36 8.78 -6.41 6.00
C LEU A 36 8.23 -4.99 5.77
N ARG A 37 9.09 -3.99 5.58
CA ARG A 37 8.64 -2.63 5.23
C ARG A 37 7.90 -2.57 3.89
N LEU A 38 8.22 -3.45 2.94
CA LEU A 38 7.49 -3.54 1.69
C LEU A 38 6.08 -4.13 1.95
N LEU A 39 6.01 -5.23 2.70
CA LEU A 39 4.74 -5.84 3.08
C LEU A 39 3.84 -4.87 3.86
N GLU A 40 4.38 -4.16 4.86
CA GLU A 40 3.64 -3.16 5.64
C GLU A 40 3.03 -2.07 4.76
N ARG A 41 3.76 -1.61 3.73
CA ARG A 41 3.25 -0.61 2.79
C ARG A 41 2.14 -1.16 1.91
N GLU A 42 2.31 -2.36 1.37
CA GLU A 42 1.29 -3.01 0.54
C GLU A 42 0.00 -3.27 1.33
N GLU A 43 0.12 -3.75 2.57
CA GLU A 43 -1.03 -3.93 3.46
C GLU A 43 -1.71 -2.61 3.80
N ALA A 44 -0.94 -1.54 4.06
CA ALA A 44 -1.49 -0.22 4.32
C ALA A 44 -2.26 0.34 3.11
N GLU A 45 -1.71 0.22 1.90
CA GLU A 45 -2.37 0.66 0.67
C GLU A 45 -3.67 -0.10 0.40
N LEU A 46 -3.66 -1.43 0.59
CA LEU A 46 -4.87 -2.25 0.45
C LEU A 46 -5.93 -1.91 1.49
N ASN A 47 -5.52 -1.64 2.72
CA ASN A 47 -6.44 -1.26 3.79
C ASN A 47 -7.04 0.13 3.55
N ASP A 48 -6.25 1.11 3.09
CA ASP A 48 -6.76 2.42 2.69
C ASP A 48 -7.80 2.30 1.57
N LEU A 49 -7.48 1.53 0.52
CA LEU A 49 -8.40 1.30 -0.59
C LEU A 49 -9.70 0.66 -0.11
N ARG A 50 -9.62 -0.38 0.74
CA ARG A 50 -10.81 -1.02 1.32
C ARG A 50 -11.64 -0.04 2.15
N ALA A 51 -10.99 0.80 2.96
CA ALA A 51 -11.68 1.79 3.77
C ALA A 51 -12.45 2.79 2.89
N ARG A 52 -11.79 3.34 1.88
CA ARG A 52 -12.40 4.30 0.93
C ARG A 52 -13.56 3.69 0.16
N LEU A 53 -13.43 2.45 -0.31
CA LEU A 53 -14.52 1.74 -0.98
C LEU A 53 -15.69 1.47 -0.04
N THR A 54 -15.42 1.07 1.20
CA THR A 54 -16.45 0.83 2.20
C THR A 54 -17.24 2.11 2.48
N THR A 55 -16.54 3.23 2.73
CA THR A 55 -17.18 4.54 2.92
C THR A 55 -18.03 4.94 1.72
N GLY A 56 -17.50 4.85 0.50
CA GLY A 56 -18.26 5.21 -0.70
C GLY A 56 -19.49 4.34 -0.94
N LEU A 57 -19.43 3.04 -0.60
CA LEU A 57 -20.59 2.15 -0.66
C LEU A 57 -21.64 2.49 0.41
N GLU A 58 -21.21 2.90 1.60
CA GLU A 58 -22.13 3.35 2.66
C GLU A 58 -22.80 4.67 2.31
N GLU A 59 -22.08 5.63 1.74
CA GLU A 59 -22.63 6.87 1.18
C GLU A 59 -23.68 6.58 0.11
N ALA A 60 -23.35 5.72 -0.86
CA ALA A 60 -24.28 5.32 -1.92
C ALA A 60 -25.55 4.65 -1.36
N ARG A 61 -25.42 3.78 -0.36
CA ARG A 61 -26.57 3.14 0.31
C ARG A 61 -27.45 4.13 1.07
N ARG A 62 -26.87 5.20 1.61
CA ARG A 62 -27.61 6.29 2.27
C ARG A 62 -28.21 7.30 1.29
N GLY A 63 -27.87 7.20 0.01
CA GLY A 63 -28.30 8.13 -1.03
C GLY A 63 -27.46 9.40 -1.10
N ASP A 64 -26.30 9.44 -0.42
CA ASP A 64 -25.34 10.55 -0.43
C ASP A 64 -24.55 10.52 -1.76
N LEU A 65 -25.25 10.70 -2.88
CA LEU A 65 -24.68 10.68 -4.22
C LEU A 65 -24.33 12.10 -4.68
N ALA A 66 -23.36 12.19 -5.61
CA ALA A 66 -23.03 13.46 -6.25
C ALA A 66 -24.23 14.01 -7.04
N GLU A 67 -24.45 15.32 -6.96
CA GLU A 67 -25.55 15.98 -7.66
C GLU A 67 -25.39 15.98 -9.19
N GLY A 68 -26.49 15.77 -9.91
CA GLY A 68 -26.54 15.84 -11.37
C GLY A 68 -25.97 14.61 -12.06
N SER A 69 -25.53 14.78 -13.31
CA SER A 69 -24.95 13.68 -14.08
C SER A 69 -23.54 13.33 -13.59
N GLY A 70 -23.09 12.09 -13.87
CA GLY A 70 -21.71 11.67 -13.57
C GLY A 70 -20.66 12.54 -14.29
N GLU A 71 -20.96 13.01 -15.50
CA GLU A 71 -20.08 13.92 -16.24
C GLU A 71 -19.92 15.26 -15.51
N ASP A 72 -21.02 15.83 -15.02
CA ASP A 72 -20.98 17.10 -14.29
C ASP A 72 -20.26 16.96 -12.95
N ALA A 73 -20.47 15.84 -12.25
CA ALA A 73 -19.76 15.53 -11.01
C ALA A 73 -18.24 15.46 -11.24
N ILE A 74 -17.79 14.75 -12.28
CA ILE A 74 -16.37 14.65 -12.65
C ILE A 74 -15.83 16.03 -13.02
N ARG A 75 -16.55 16.82 -13.83
CA ARG A 75 -16.14 18.16 -14.24
C ARG A 75 -15.93 19.08 -13.03
N ARG A 76 -16.85 19.06 -12.06
CA ARG A 76 -16.74 19.85 -10.81
C ARG A 76 -15.53 19.41 -9.98
N ALA A 77 -15.30 18.12 -9.83
CA ALA A 77 -14.15 17.60 -9.07
C ALA A 77 -12.81 18.08 -9.65
N PHE A 78 -12.62 17.99 -10.98
CA PHE A 78 -11.39 18.46 -11.64
C PHE A 78 -11.24 19.99 -11.64
N ALA A 79 -12.34 20.75 -11.65
CA ALA A 79 -12.30 22.19 -11.51
C ALA A 79 -11.84 22.60 -10.10
N ALA A 80 -12.39 21.95 -9.06
CA ALA A 80 -12.01 22.21 -7.67
C ALA A 80 -10.54 21.85 -7.39
N ALA A 81 -10.05 20.72 -7.90
CA ALA A 81 -8.66 20.30 -7.73
C ALA A 81 -7.66 21.31 -8.33
N ARG A 82 -7.99 21.90 -9.49
CA ARG A 82 -7.16 22.94 -10.15
C ARG A 82 -7.21 24.31 -9.48
N ALA A 83 -8.29 24.61 -8.74
CA ALA A 83 -8.40 25.85 -7.99
C ALA A 83 -7.60 25.82 -6.67
N ASN A 84 -7.30 24.62 -6.15
CA ASN A 84 -6.58 24.39 -4.90
C ASN A 84 -5.08 24.07 -5.11
N SER A 85 -4.58 24.12 -6.35
CA SER A 85 -3.16 23.96 -6.70
C SER A 85 -2.53 25.31 -7.01
#